data_AF-A0A1Y4FU06-F1
#
_entry.id   AF-A0A1Y4FU06-F1
#
_cell.length_a   1.000
_cell.length_b   1.000
_cell.length_c   1.000
_cell.angle_alpha   90.00
_cell.angle_beta   90.00
_cell.angle_gamma   90.00
#
_symmetry.space_group_name_H-M   'P 1'
#
loop_
_entity.id
_entity.type
_entity.pdbx_description
1 polymer ?
#
loop_
_entity_poly.entity_id
_entity_poly.type
_entity_poly.pdbx_seq_one_letter_code
_entity_poly.pdbx_strand_id
1 'polypeptide(L)'
;MCAFDFWERDGVAFERLPTLQELLICCDEKLLVRAVMEDHVRAEATVATPKRRKAMRKRLARTLSAMRALPVEKPSRSSVLLPREEFVLHAESGLIERGVSASLAQLGDAETVRRAIFPSVEGFERAPAEAHALPKERRYALAPWEESLAYRVWLGGPWCLRERYQVLAGAFWEMTFFGFEYDQVLARQARKRAELLLDGGASDGGRGRGGDATGPEGADGRVPTGANVRDDRAVRARAFGLELPDRFAEEQREALARCVGVLNDAAERRFWERFLSLASETKAA
;
A
#
# COMPACT_ATOMS: atom_id res chain seq x y z
N MET A 1 8.23 26.97 17.73
CA MET A 1 9.18 26.07 17.03
C MET A 1 8.75 26.03 15.57
N CYS A 2 9.63 26.41 14.65
CA CYS A 2 9.31 26.37 13.21
C CYS A 2 9.34 24.92 12.72
N ALA A 3 8.41 24.57 11.82
CA ALA A 3 8.26 23.22 11.29
C ALA A 3 9.58 22.64 10.75
N PHE A 4 10.47 23.46 10.18
CA PHE A 4 11.76 23.05 9.60
C PHE A 4 12.66 22.25 10.55
N ASP A 5 12.63 22.53 11.86
CA ASP A 5 13.53 21.89 12.83
C ASP A 5 13.22 20.40 13.05
N PHE A 6 12.03 19.91 12.67
CA PHE A 6 11.62 18.52 12.90
C PHE A 6 11.98 17.57 11.76
N TRP A 7 12.12 18.08 10.54
CA TRP A 7 12.24 17.23 9.34
C TRP A 7 13.69 16.84 9.05
N GLU A 8 14.65 17.71 9.36
CA GLU A 8 16.06 17.59 8.97
C GLU A 8 16.97 17.29 10.16
N ARG A 9 16.65 16.22 10.90
CA ARG A 9 17.51 15.80 12.00
C ARG A 9 17.96 14.36 11.86
N ASP A 10 19.25 14.22 11.58
CA ASP A 10 20.01 13.00 11.79
C ASP A 10 20.56 12.99 13.22
N GLY A 11 20.82 11.82 13.80
CA GLY A 11 21.45 11.72 15.12
C GLY A 11 20.53 12.10 16.31
N VAL A 12 19.22 11.90 16.19
CA VAL A 12 18.25 12.25 17.24
C VAL A 12 17.90 11.03 18.06
N ALA A 13 18.16 11.12 19.36
CA ALA A 13 17.70 10.13 20.34
C ALA A 13 16.20 9.86 20.19
N PHE A 14 15.81 8.59 20.29
CA PHE A 14 14.45 8.13 20.05
C PHE A 14 13.41 8.94 20.85
N GLU A 15 13.71 9.26 22.12
CA GLU A 15 12.84 10.00 23.04
C GLU A 15 12.55 11.43 22.59
N ARG A 16 13.37 11.97 21.69
CA ARG A 16 13.27 13.32 21.14
C ARG A 16 12.63 13.37 19.75
N LEU A 17 12.33 12.22 19.15
CA LEU A 17 11.62 12.18 17.88
C LEU A 17 10.18 12.70 18.06
N PRO A 18 9.66 13.50 17.12
CA PRO A 18 8.26 13.91 17.16
C PRO A 18 7.34 12.71 17.00
N THR A 19 6.17 12.81 17.58
CA THR A 19 5.03 11.92 17.30
C THR A 19 4.45 12.22 15.93
N LEU A 20 3.72 11.25 15.38
CA LEU A 20 2.97 11.45 14.13
C LEU A 20 1.97 12.61 14.29
N GLN A 21 1.34 12.75 15.46
CA GLN A 21 0.45 13.87 15.71
C GLN A 21 1.15 15.23 15.63
N GLU A 22 2.31 15.38 16.29
CA GLU A 22 3.08 16.63 16.25
C GLU A 22 3.46 17.00 14.81
N LEU A 23 3.89 16.02 14.01
CA LEU A 23 4.17 16.26 12.60
C LEU A 23 2.92 16.64 11.80
N LEU A 24 1.77 15.98 12.04
CA LEU A 24 0.53 16.34 11.38
C LEU A 24 0.05 17.75 11.78
N ILE A 25 0.24 18.17 13.03
CA ILE A 25 -0.05 19.54 13.49
C ILE A 25 0.84 20.55 12.77
N CYS A 26 2.13 20.27 12.61
CA CYS A 26 3.10 21.20 12.04
C CYS A 26 3.15 21.21 10.50
N CYS A 27 2.64 20.18 9.81
CA CYS A 27 2.75 20.10 8.36
C CYS A 27 1.80 21.07 7.63
N ASP A 28 2.23 21.57 6.47
CA ASP A 28 1.34 22.25 5.52
C ASP A 28 0.23 21.30 5.04
N GLU A 29 -1.01 21.65 5.37
CA GLU A 29 -2.21 20.86 5.01
C GLU A 29 -2.38 20.73 3.50
N LYS A 30 -2.11 21.78 2.72
CA LYS A 30 -2.29 21.75 1.27
C LYS A 30 -1.29 20.80 0.62
N LEU A 31 -0.04 20.80 1.09
CA LEU A 31 0.98 19.88 0.61
C LEU A 31 0.66 18.42 0.99
N LEU A 32 0.22 18.17 2.21
CA LEU A 32 -0.16 16.82 2.64
C LEU A 32 -1.37 16.30 1.84
N VAL A 33 -2.44 17.10 1.73
CA VAL A 33 -3.63 16.72 0.93
C VAL A 33 -3.25 16.51 -0.53
N ARG A 34 -2.34 17.32 -1.08
CA ARG A 34 -1.85 17.14 -2.44
C ARG A 34 -1.10 15.82 -2.60
N ALA A 35 -0.17 15.48 -1.70
CA ALA A 35 0.56 14.22 -1.73
C ALA A 35 -0.39 13.02 -1.66
N VAL A 36 -1.39 13.04 -0.77
CA VAL A 36 -2.41 11.97 -0.69
C VAL A 36 -3.20 11.83 -1.99
N MET A 37 -3.61 12.95 -2.59
CA MET A 37 -4.35 12.95 -3.85
C MET A 37 -3.52 12.43 -5.03
N GLU A 38 -2.22 12.74 -5.05
CA GLU A 38 -1.29 12.33 -6.11
C GLU A 38 -0.87 10.87 -5.98
N ASP A 39 -0.73 10.31 -4.77
CA ASP A 39 -0.14 8.98 -4.59
C ASP A 39 -1.16 7.90 -4.23
N HIS A 40 -2.23 8.24 -3.51
CA HIS A 40 -3.18 7.24 -3.00
C HIS A 40 -4.57 7.33 -3.63
N VAL A 41 -4.97 8.51 -4.11
CA VAL A 41 -6.28 8.73 -4.76
C VAL A 41 -6.13 8.95 -6.27
N ARG A 42 -4.93 8.73 -6.85
CA ARG A 42 -4.58 9.09 -8.24
C ARG A 42 -5.62 8.60 -9.24
N ALA A 43 -5.93 7.31 -9.23
CA ALA A 43 -6.86 6.69 -10.16
C ALA A 43 -8.28 7.29 -10.03
N GLU A 44 -8.82 7.35 -8.81
CA GLU A 44 -10.15 7.92 -8.55
C GLU A 44 -10.23 9.41 -8.88
N ALA A 45 -9.19 10.17 -8.56
CA ALA A 45 -9.12 11.61 -8.78
C ALA A 45 -9.06 11.94 -10.28
N THR A 46 -8.37 11.12 -11.07
CA THR A 46 -8.23 11.31 -12.52
C THR A 46 -9.57 11.24 -13.22
N VAL A 47 -10.42 10.28 -12.85
CA VAL A 47 -11.76 10.10 -13.44
C VAL A 47 -12.86 10.94 -12.77
N ALA A 48 -12.59 11.51 -11.59
CA ALA A 48 -13.57 12.29 -10.84
C ALA A 48 -13.83 13.68 -11.44
N THR A 49 -15.07 14.16 -11.38
CA THR A 49 -15.43 15.54 -11.74
C THR A 49 -14.73 16.57 -10.84
N PRO A 50 -14.55 17.84 -11.28
CA PRO A 50 -13.97 18.89 -10.45
C PRO A 50 -14.65 19.05 -9.08
N LYS A 51 -15.99 18.93 -9.04
CA LYS A 51 -16.79 18.97 -7.80
C LYS A 51 -16.45 17.81 -6.87
N ARG A 52 -16.34 16.58 -7.40
CA ARG A 52 -15.97 15.38 -6.62
C ARG A 52 -14.53 15.47 -6.10
N ARG A 53 -13.57 15.93 -6.91
CA ARG A 53 -12.20 16.19 -6.46
C ARG A 53 -12.13 17.21 -5.32
N LYS A 54 -12.92 18.30 -5.40
CA LYS A 54 -13.02 19.29 -4.31
C LYS A 54 -13.59 18.68 -3.04
N ALA A 55 -14.59 17.81 -3.15
CA ALA A 55 -15.16 17.10 -2.01
C ALA A 55 -14.16 16.14 -1.35
N MET A 56 -13.39 15.38 -2.15
CA MET A 56 -12.31 14.51 -1.65
C MET A 56 -11.29 15.30 -0.84
N ARG A 57 -10.76 16.41 -1.39
CA ARG A 57 -9.82 17.28 -0.65
C ARG A 57 -10.41 17.82 0.65
N LYS A 58 -11.68 18.23 0.64
CA LYS A 58 -12.38 18.71 1.83
C LYS A 58 -12.51 17.62 2.89
N ARG A 59 -12.76 16.37 2.48
CA ARG A 59 -12.82 15.22 3.39
C ARG A 59 -11.45 14.96 4.02
N LEU A 60 -10.39 14.92 3.23
CA LEU A 60 -9.01 14.74 3.71
C LEU A 60 -8.63 15.83 4.73
N ALA A 61 -8.91 17.11 4.42
CA ALA A 61 -8.64 18.23 5.32
C ALA A 61 -9.42 18.14 6.65
N ARG A 62 -10.70 17.69 6.60
CA ARG A 62 -11.50 17.47 7.81
C ARG A 62 -10.94 16.34 8.66
N THR A 63 -10.57 15.22 8.05
CA THR A 63 -9.96 14.08 8.76
C THR A 63 -8.64 14.48 9.40
N LEU A 64 -7.79 15.23 8.68
CA LEU A 64 -6.56 15.76 9.23
C LEU A 64 -6.83 16.67 10.44
N SER A 65 -7.83 17.54 10.35
CA SER A 65 -8.23 18.41 11.47
C SER A 65 -8.70 17.61 12.69
N ALA A 66 -9.43 16.50 12.47
CA ALA A 66 -9.85 15.60 13.55
C ALA A 66 -8.65 14.89 14.21
N MET A 67 -7.70 14.37 13.43
CA MET A 67 -6.47 13.77 13.95
C MET A 67 -5.60 14.76 14.72
N ARG A 68 -5.51 16.01 14.26
CA ARG A 68 -4.81 17.10 14.96
C ARG A 68 -5.42 17.46 16.31
N ALA A 69 -6.75 17.33 16.45
CA ALA A 69 -7.48 17.70 17.65
C ALA A 69 -7.66 16.55 18.65
N LEU A 70 -7.29 15.32 18.28
CA LEU A 70 -7.44 14.14 19.13
C LEU A 70 -6.52 14.25 20.36
N PRO A 71 -6.98 13.95 21.59
CA PRO A 71 -6.08 13.94 22.74
C PRO A 71 -5.18 12.69 22.68
N VAL A 72 -3.88 12.89 22.44
CA VAL A 72 -2.88 11.82 22.57
C VAL A 72 -2.15 11.98 23.89
N GLU A 73 -2.32 11.02 24.80
CA GLU A 73 -1.83 11.16 26.16
C GLU A 73 -0.31 11.04 26.28
N LYS A 74 0.29 10.03 25.61
CA LYS A 74 1.72 9.70 25.78
C LYS A 74 2.33 9.21 24.47
N PRO A 75 3.51 9.73 24.06
CA PRO A 75 4.28 9.19 22.96
C PRO A 75 4.63 7.71 23.17
N SER A 76 4.69 6.96 22.07
CA SER A 76 5.17 5.58 22.11
C SER A 76 6.63 5.52 22.58
N ARG A 77 6.93 4.47 23.34
CA ARG A 77 8.26 4.18 23.90
C ARG A 77 9.07 3.21 23.06
N SER A 78 8.46 2.59 22.07
CA SER A 78 9.12 1.54 21.27
C SER A 78 8.76 1.57 19.79
N SER A 79 7.66 2.22 19.40
CA SER A 79 7.19 2.26 18.01
C SER A 79 7.72 3.48 17.28
N VAL A 80 8.29 3.26 16.10
CA VAL A 80 8.74 4.32 15.20
C VAL A 80 8.29 4.08 13.76
N LEU A 81 7.80 5.13 13.12
CA LEU A 81 7.55 5.19 11.69
C LEU A 81 8.79 5.75 10.98
N LEU A 82 9.24 5.04 9.95
CA LEU A 82 10.35 5.45 9.11
C LEU A 82 9.95 5.44 7.62
N PRO A 83 10.60 6.27 6.79
CA PRO A 83 10.51 6.17 5.34
C PRO A 83 10.96 4.81 4.83
N ARG A 84 10.06 4.12 4.13
CA ARG A 84 10.28 2.89 3.38
C ARG A 84 10.20 3.20 1.90
N GLU A 85 11.16 2.70 1.15
CA GLU A 85 11.22 2.82 -0.30
C GLU A 85 10.69 1.52 -0.91
N GLU A 86 9.91 1.63 -1.99
CA GLU A 86 9.35 0.48 -2.70
C GLU A 86 9.37 0.71 -4.21
N PHE A 87 9.49 -0.39 -4.95
CA PHE A 87 9.52 -0.39 -6.41
C PHE A 87 8.41 -1.27 -6.94
N VAL A 88 7.59 -0.72 -7.83
CA VAL A 88 6.43 -1.39 -8.44
C VAL A 88 6.60 -1.44 -9.95
N LEU A 89 6.49 -2.64 -10.52
CA LEU A 89 6.45 -2.82 -11.97
C LEU A 89 5.01 -2.67 -12.48
N HIS A 90 4.78 -1.70 -13.35
CA HIS A 90 3.50 -1.51 -14.03
C HIS A 90 3.41 -2.45 -15.22
N ALA A 91 2.57 -3.50 -15.11
CA ALA A 91 2.49 -4.57 -16.11
C ALA A 91 2.12 -4.10 -17.52
N GLU A 92 1.35 -3.02 -17.63
CA GLU A 92 0.90 -2.48 -18.92
C GLU A 92 1.96 -1.60 -19.61
N SER A 93 2.70 -0.79 -18.85
CA SER A 93 3.66 0.17 -19.40
C SER A 93 5.10 -0.33 -19.37
N GLY A 94 5.40 -1.38 -18.60
CA GLY A 94 6.76 -1.84 -18.33
C GLY A 94 7.59 -0.86 -17.49
N LEU A 95 6.96 0.19 -16.95
CA LEU A 95 7.63 1.19 -16.13
C LEU A 95 7.82 0.67 -14.70
N ILE A 96 8.97 0.97 -14.11
CA ILE A 96 9.24 0.76 -12.69
C ILE A 96 9.00 2.08 -11.98
N GLU A 97 7.97 2.15 -11.13
CA GLU A 97 7.71 3.30 -10.26
C GLU A 97 8.40 3.10 -8.92
N ARG A 98 9.06 4.16 -8.44
CA ARG A 98 9.64 4.23 -7.10
C ARG A 98 8.68 5.00 -6.20
N GLY A 99 8.24 4.37 -5.12
CA GLY A 99 7.43 4.95 -4.07
C GLY A 99 8.21 5.10 -2.77
N VAL A 100 7.76 6.05 -1.94
CA VAL A 100 8.23 6.18 -0.54
C VAL A 100 7.00 6.32 0.35
N SER A 101 6.91 5.47 1.38
CA SER A 101 5.79 5.41 2.31
C SER A 101 6.28 5.30 3.76
N ALA A 102 5.37 5.39 4.73
CA ALA A 102 5.70 5.18 6.14
C ALA A 102 5.53 3.71 6.51
N SER A 103 6.56 3.13 7.13
CA SER A 103 6.52 1.77 7.66
C SER A 103 6.89 1.74 9.14
N LEU A 104 6.23 0.85 9.89
CA LEU A 104 6.33 0.76 11.34
C LEU A 104 7.37 -0.28 11.77
N ALA A 105 8.32 0.16 12.59
CA ALA A 105 9.29 -0.68 13.27
C ALA A 105 9.15 -0.56 14.80
N GLN A 106 9.54 -1.60 15.53
CA GLN A 106 9.64 -1.55 17.00
C GLN A 106 11.08 -1.71 17.45
N LEU A 107 11.51 -0.91 18.42
CA LEU A 107 12.85 -0.99 19.03
C LEU A 107 13.22 -2.40 19.52
N GLY A 108 12.22 -3.20 19.93
CA GLY A 108 12.41 -4.60 20.32
C GLY A 108 12.97 -5.49 19.20
N ASP A 109 12.78 -5.13 17.94
CA ASP A 109 13.24 -5.90 16.79
C ASP A 109 14.74 -5.67 16.48
N ALA A 110 15.39 -4.71 17.15
CA ALA A 110 16.76 -4.28 16.82
C ALA A 110 17.79 -5.41 16.87
N GLU A 111 17.67 -6.35 17.80
CA GLU A 111 18.61 -7.47 17.90
C GLU A 111 18.41 -8.49 16.77
N THR A 112 17.16 -8.81 16.44
CA THR A 112 16.81 -9.67 15.30
C THR A 112 17.33 -9.08 14.00
N VAL A 113 17.12 -7.77 13.81
CA VAL A 113 17.59 -7.05 12.62
C VAL A 113 19.11 -7.02 12.53
N ARG A 114 19.84 -6.80 13.65
CA ARG A 114 21.31 -6.87 13.67
C ARG A 114 21.82 -8.22 13.19
N ARG A 115 21.24 -9.32 13.67
CA ARG A 115 21.66 -10.68 13.29
C ARG A 115 21.36 -11.00 11.83
N ALA A 116 20.26 -10.48 11.29
CA ALA A 116 19.88 -10.65 9.90
C ALA A 116 20.81 -9.89 8.94
N ILE A 117 21.20 -8.65 9.28
CA ILE A 117 22.04 -7.80 8.42
C ILE A 117 23.53 -8.11 8.58
N PHE A 118 23.97 -8.37 9.81
CA PHE A 118 25.36 -8.63 10.20
C PHE A 118 25.48 -10.02 10.85
N PRO A 119 25.33 -11.12 10.08
CA PRO A 119 25.44 -12.45 10.63
C PRO A 119 26.86 -12.71 11.15
N SER A 120 26.98 -13.31 12.33
CA SER A 120 28.28 -13.78 12.82
C SER A 120 28.71 -15.03 12.07
N VAL A 121 30.00 -15.12 11.74
CA VAL A 121 30.57 -16.24 10.98
C VAL A 121 30.38 -17.58 11.71
N GLU A 122 30.47 -17.58 13.04
CA GLU A 122 30.36 -18.80 13.86
C GLU A 122 28.91 -19.34 14.02
N GLY A 123 27.90 -18.50 13.80
CA GLY A 123 26.48 -18.86 13.98
C GLY A 123 25.69 -19.07 12.68
N PHE A 124 26.20 -18.55 11.55
CA PHE A 124 25.50 -18.56 10.26
C PHE A 124 25.25 -19.97 9.72
N GLU A 125 26.21 -20.88 9.86
CA GLU A 125 26.08 -22.25 9.32
C GLU A 125 25.12 -23.15 10.14
N ARG A 126 24.79 -22.76 11.38
CA ARG A 126 23.96 -23.57 12.30
C ARG A 126 22.58 -23.00 12.54
N ALA A 127 22.34 -21.75 12.14
CA ALA A 127 21.06 -21.09 12.37
C ALA A 127 20.05 -21.46 11.27
N PRO A 128 18.77 -21.72 11.61
CA PRO A 128 17.74 -21.96 10.61
C PRO A 128 17.59 -20.72 9.72
N ALA A 129 17.20 -20.89 8.45
CA ALA A 129 17.03 -19.79 7.50
C ALA A 129 16.14 -18.64 8.03
N GLU A 130 15.17 -18.97 8.87
CA GLU A 130 14.26 -18.05 9.56
C GLU A 130 14.97 -17.12 10.56
N ALA A 131 16.11 -17.53 11.11
CA ALA A 131 16.92 -16.72 12.03
C ALA A 131 17.62 -15.55 11.33
N HIS A 132 17.69 -15.58 9.99
CA HIS A 132 18.23 -14.51 9.16
C HIS A 132 17.15 -13.71 8.45
N ALA A 133 15.87 -14.03 8.68
CA ALA A 133 14.76 -13.28 8.10
C ALA A 133 14.60 -11.93 8.81
N LEU A 134 14.44 -10.87 8.01
CA LEU A 134 14.08 -9.56 8.53
C LEU A 134 12.66 -9.59 9.10
N PRO A 135 12.37 -8.80 10.15
CA PRO A 135 11.01 -8.72 10.68
C PRO A 135 10.02 -8.32 9.60
N LYS A 136 8.84 -8.95 9.62
CA LYS A 136 7.77 -8.58 8.70
C LYS A 136 7.24 -7.18 9.05
N GLU A 137 6.89 -6.43 8.01
CA GLU A 137 6.23 -5.14 8.13
C GLU A 137 4.97 -5.22 8.99
N ARG A 138 4.85 -4.32 9.98
CA ARG A 138 3.67 -4.22 10.83
C ARG A 138 2.72 -3.19 10.25
N ARG A 139 1.48 -3.61 10.02
CA ARG A 139 0.39 -2.71 9.64
C ARG A 139 -0.18 -2.04 10.87
N TYR A 140 -0.50 -0.75 10.75
CA TYR A 140 -1.13 0.05 11.79
C TYR A 140 -2.45 0.67 11.32
N ALA A 141 -2.89 0.33 10.10
CA ALA A 141 -4.19 0.71 9.54
C ALA A 141 -5.40 0.47 10.47
N LEU A 142 -5.32 -0.55 11.35
CA LEU A 142 -6.40 -0.95 12.24
C LEU A 142 -6.19 -0.53 13.70
N ALA A 143 -5.06 0.08 14.02
CA ALA A 143 -4.82 0.58 15.37
C ALA A 143 -5.65 1.85 15.61
N PRO A 144 -6.16 2.07 16.84
CA PRO A 144 -6.85 3.31 17.19
C PRO A 144 -5.98 4.52 16.84
N TRP A 145 -6.61 5.63 16.47
CA TRP A 145 -5.87 6.84 16.12
C TRP A 145 -5.05 7.34 17.31
N GLU A 146 -5.55 7.22 18.54
CA GLU A 146 -4.85 7.58 19.77
C GLU A 146 -3.51 6.84 19.91
N GLU A 147 -3.45 5.59 19.45
CA GLU A 147 -2.23 4.79 19.46
C GLU A 147 -1.32 5.14 18.28
N SER A 148 -1.86 5.16 17.06
CA SER A 148 -1.06 5.40 15.85
C SER A 148 -0.46 6.80 15.80
N LEU A 149 -1.22 7.81 16.27
CA LEU A 149 -0.76 9.19 16.34
C LEU A 149 0.33 9.38 17.41
N ALA A 150 0.42 8.48 18.40
CA ALA A 150 1.46 8.47 19.42
C ALA A 150 2.78 7.86 18.92
N TYR A 151 2.79 7.17 17.77
CA TYR A 151 4.02 6.61 17.21
C TYR A 151 5.01 7.72 16.92
N ARG A 152 6.27 7.47 17.27
CA ARG A 152 7.35 8.40 16.94
C ARG A 152 7.65 8.31 15.45
N VAL A 153 8.11 9.39 14.86
CA VAL A 153 8.40 9.44 13.44
C VAL A 153 9.80 9.97 13.25
N TRP A 154 10.59 9.26 12.46
CA TRP A 154 11.91 9.71 12.06
C TRP A 154 11.98 9.83 10.54
N LEU A 155 12.10 11.07 10.07
CA LEU A 155 12.15 11.43 8.64
C LEU A 155 13.57 11.83 8.17
N GLY A 156 14.59 11.50 8.98
CA GLY A 156 15.99 11.73 8.67
C GLY A 156 16.50 10.87 7.51
N GLY A 157 17.69 11.20 7.01
CA GLY A 157 18.26 10.64 5.79
C GLY A 157 17.98 11.43 4.52
N PRO A 158 18.18 10.82 3.32
CA PRO A 158 18.36 11.53 2.05
C PRO A 158 17.04 12.02 1.41
N TRP A 159 15.95 12.10 2.18
CA TRP A 159 14.61 12.39 1.67
C TRP A 159 14.44 13.88 1.39
N CYS A 160 14.02 14.21 0.18
CA CYS A 160 13.60 15.57 -0.12
C CYS A 160 12.26 15.90 0.56
N LEU A 161 11.90 17.18 0.59
CA LEU A 161 10.65 17.64 1.21
C LEU A 161 9.43 16.89 0.65
N ARG A 162 9.38 16.66 -0.67
CA ARG A 162 8.28 15.93 -1.30
C ARG A 162 8.15 14.52 -0.71
N GLU A 163 9.24 13.76 -0.66
CA GLU A 163 9.23 12.38 -0.14
C GLU A 163 8.82 12.33 1.32
N ARG A 164 9.24 13.30 2.14
CA ARG A 164 8.78 13.39 3.53
C ARG A 164 7.26 13.60 3.64
N TYR A 165 6.68 14.38 2.72
CA TYR A 165 5.23 14.49 2.62
C TYR A 165 4.57 13.21 2.08
N GLN A 166 5.24 12.44 1.22
CA GLN A 166 4.74 11.13 0.77
C GLN A 166 4.71 10.12 1.92
N VAL A 167 5.74 10.12 2.77
CA VAL A 167 5.78 9.29 3.99
C VAL A 167 4.61 9.64 4.91
N LEU A 168 4.40 10.93 5.20
CA LEU A 168 3.26 11.34 6.00
C LEU A 168 1.91 11.09 5.33
N ALA A 169 1.83 11.25 4.01
CA ALA A 169 0.63 10.93 3.24
C ALA A 169 0.32 9.44 3.35
N GLY A 170 1.32 8.56 3.29
CA GLY A 170 1.18 7.13 3.50
C GLY A 170 0.69 6.79 4.90
N ALA A 171 1.32 7.35 5.94
CA ALA A 171 0.87 7.15 7.32
C ALA A 171 -0.56 7.64 7.56
N PHE A 172 -0.85 8.87 7.12
CA PHE A 172 -2.19 9.45 7.17
C PHE A 172 -3.18 8.56 6.40
N TRP A 173 -2.83 8.16 5.19
CA TRP A 173 -3.70 7.36 4.33
C TRP A 173 -3.99 6.00 4.93
N GLU A 174 -2.98 5.27 5.40
CA GLU A 174 -3.12 3.95 6.02
C GLU A 174 -4.08 3.98 7.23
N MET A 175 -3.96 4.98 8.10
CA MET A 175 -4.89 5.21 9.23
C MET A 175 -6.31 5.62 8.80
N THR A 176 -6.48 6.04 7.54
CA THR A 176 -7.80 6.38 6.96
C THR A 176 -8.35 5.30 6.04
N PHE A 177 -7.56 4.28 5.70
CA PHE A 177 -7.87 3.35 4.61
C PHE A 177 -8.94 2.31 4.97
N PHE A 178 -9.26 2.10 6.26
CA PHE A 178 -10.36 1.18 6.64
C PHE A 178 -11.27 1.70 7.75
N GLY A 179 -12.12 2.68 7.42
CA GLY A 179 -13.27 2.99 8.26
C GLY A 179 -14.39 3.74 7.54
N PHE A 180 -15.54 3.09 7.36
CA PHE A 180 -16.87 3.70 7.35
C PHE A 180 -17.48 4.31 6.07
N GLU A 181 -16.79 4.70 5.00
CA GLU A 181 -17.52 5.33 3.87
C GLU A 181 -17.86 4.41 2.70
N TYR A 182 -16.95 3.59 2.18
CA TYR A 182 -17.28 2.78 1.00
C TYR A 182 -18.28 1.66 1.34
N ASP A 183 -17.96 0.82 2.33
CA ASP A 183 -18.82 -0.31 2.70
C ASP A 183 -20.11 0.09 3.41
N GLN A 184 -20.16 1.21 4.15
CA GLN A 184 -21.44 1.69 4.71
C GLN A 184 -22.30 2.41 3.69
N VAL A 185 -21.71 3.15 2.74
CA VAL A 185 -22.49 3.74 1.65
C VAL A 185 -23.02 2.61 0.77
N LEU A 186 -22.23 1.58 0.47
CA LEU A 186 -22.70 0.38 -0.22
C LEU A 186 -23.75 -0.39 0.60
N ALA A 187 -23.54 -0.60 1.90
CA ALA A 187 -24.50 -1.30 2.75
C ALA A 187 -25.80 -0.51 2.93
N ARG A 188 -25.75 0.82 3.07
CA ARG A 188 -26.95 1.67 3.11
C ARG A 188 -27.68 1.71 1.77
N GLN A 189 -26.94 1.77 0.65
CA GLN A 189 -27.53 1.68 -0.68
C GLN A 189 -28.13 0.30 -0.97
N ALA A 190 -27.49 -0.78 -0.51
CA ALA A 190 -27.98 -2.14 -0.62
C ALA A 190 -29.24 -2.35 0.23
N ARG A 191 -29.27 -1.86 1.48
CA ARG A 191 -30.47 -1.88 2.34
C ARG A 191 -31.63 -1.12 1.71
N LYS A 192 -31.38 0.09 1.21
CA LYS A 192 -32.40 0.90 0.54
C LYS A 192 -32.92 0.26 -0.76
N ARG A 193 -32.06 -0.43 -1.52
CA ARG A 193 -32.48 -1.22 -2.70
C ARG A 193 -33.30 -2.45 -2.31
N ALA A 194 -32.91 -3.14 -1.24
CA ALA A 194 -33.65 -4.30 -0.73
C ALA A 194 -35.04 -3.88 -0.24
N GLU A 195 -35.16 -2.78 0.49
CA GLU A 195 -36.43 -2.19 0.91
C GLU A 195 -37.34 -1.88 -0.30
N LEU A 196 -36.81 -1.25 -1.35
CA LEU A 196 -37.57 -0.97 -2.59
C LEU A 196 -38.03 -2.22 -3.34
N LEU A 197 -37.26 -3.31 -3.29
CA LEU A 197 -37.62 -4.58 -3.93
C LEU A 197 -38.68 -5.35 -3.13
N LEU A 198 -38.64 -5.26 -1.80
CA LEU A 198 -39.63 -5.87 -0.92
C LEU A 198 -40.96 -5.13 -0.97
N ASP A 199 -40.95 -3.82 -1.16
CA ASP A 199 -42.17 -3.01 -1.36
C ASP A 199 -42.76 -3.16 -2.78
N GLY A 200 -41.95 -3.53 -3.78
CA GLY A 200 -42.38 -3.68 -5.19
C GLY A 200 -42.79 -5.10 -5.61
N GLY A 201 -42.54 -6.13 -4.79
CA GLY A 201 -42.73 -7.54 -5.15
C GLY A 201 -44.09 -8.14 -4.76
N ALA A 202 -44.96 -7.39 -4.08
CA ALA A 202 -46.27 -7.87 -3.64
C ALA A 202 -47.41 -7.47 -4.60
N SER A 203 -47.19 -7.54 -5.92
CA SER A 203 -48.26 -7.61 -6.92
C SER A 203 -47.63 -7.87 -8.29
N ASP A 204 -47.65 -9.12 -8.77
CA ASP A 204 -48.52 -9.52 -9.89
C ASP A 204 -48.13 -10.92 -10.39
N GLY A 205 -49.14 -11.77 -10.62
CA GLY A 205 -48.98 -13.12 -11.13
C GLY A 205 -49.10 -13.20 -12.65
N GLY A 206 -48.74 -14.35 -13.23
CA GLY A 206 -49.30 -14.73 -14.53
C GLY A 206 -48.37 -15.46 -15.51
N ARG A 207 -48.56 -16.79 -15.57
CA ARG A 207 -48.63 -17.69 -16.75
C ARG A 207 -47.73 -17.50 -17.99
N GLY A 208 -47.23 -18.66 -18.43
CA GLY A 208 -47.00 -19.02 -19.84
C GLY A 208 -45.52 -19.19 -20.17
N ARG A 209 -45.06 -20.04 -21.08
CA ARG A 209 -45.58 -21.13 -21.90
C ARG A 209 -44.32 -21.73 -22.54
N GLY A 210 -44.24 -23.06 -22.65
CA GLY A 210 -43.08 -23.72 -23.27
C GLY A 210 -42.84 -23.28 -24.71
N GLY A 211 -41.57 -23.31 -25.10
CA GLY A 211 -41.10 -23.11 -26.46
C GLY A 211 -39.74 -23.76 -26.62
N ASP A 212 -39.71 -24.85 -27.38
CA ASP A 212 -38.51 -25.52 -27.88
C ASP A 212 -37.53 -24.54 -28.52
N ALA A 213 -36.25 -24.70 -28.21
CA ALA A 213 -35.15 -24.13 -28.96
C ALA A 213 -34.22 -25.26 -29.37
N THR A 214 -34.44 -25.71 -30.61
CA THR A 214 -33.52 -26.46 -31.45
C THR A 214 -32.13 -25.85 -31.42
N GLY A 215 -31.13 -26.64 -31.02
CA GLY A 215 -29.72 -26.28 -31.15
C GLY A 215 -29.27 -26.32 -32.60
N PRO A 216 -28.35 -25.43 -33.05
CA PRO A 216 -27.74 -25.59 -34.35
C PRO A 216 -26.69 -26.70 -34.28
N GLU A 217 -26.81 -27.59 -35.25
CA GLU A 217 -25.94 -28.71 -35.56
C GLU A 217 -24.47 -28.30 -35.68
N GLY A 218 -23.61 -29.25 -35.31
CA GLY A 218 -22.16 -29.10 -35.29
C GLY A 218 -21.60 -28.76 -36.66
N ALA A 219 -20.87 -27.66 -36.71
CA ALA A 219 -19.79 -27.52 -37.66
C ALA A 219 -18.66 -28.46 -37.21
N ASP A 220 -18.32 -29.42 -38.07
CA ASP A 220 -17.11 -30.24 -38.01
C ASP A 220 -15.86 -29.33 -37.97
N GLY A 221 -15.52 -28.85 -36.78
CA GLY A 221 -14.33 -28.08 -36.51
C GLY A 221 -13.26 -29.00 -35.99
N ARG A 222 -12.53 -29.69 -36.88
CA ARG A 222 -11.31 -30.41 -36.49
C ARG A 222 -10.32 -29.37 -35.95
N VAL A 223 -10.28 -29.20 -34.63
CA VAL A 223 -9.38 -28.25 -33.97
C VAL A 223 -7.95 -28.70 -34.28
N PRO A 224 -7.13 -27.88 -34.97
CA PRO A 224 -5.76 -28.25 -35.26
C PRO A 224 -5.04 -28.51 -33.94
N THR A 225 -4.54 -29.72 -33.75
CA THR A 225 -3.77 -30.08 -32.55
C THR A 225 -2.33 -29.62 -32.77
N GLY A 226 -1.83 -28.79 -31.87
CA GLY A 226 -0.44 -28.36 -31.87
C GLY A 226 0.51 -29.52 -31.54
N ALA A 227 1.77 -29.44 -32.00
CA ALA A 227 2.77 -30.47 -31.75
C ALA A 227 3.14 -30.59 -30.26
N ASN A 228 2.90 -29.53 -29.49
CA ASN A 228 3.07 -29.49 -28.04
C ASN A 228 1.96 -28.65 -27.40
N VAL A 229 1.87 -28.68 -26.07
CA VAL A 229 0.86 -27.97 -25.26
C VAL A 229 0.83 -26.45 -25.55
N ARG A 230 1.96 -25.84 -25.92
CA ARG A 230 2.07 -24.41 -26.24
C ARG A 230 1.48 -24.10 -27.61
N ASP A 231 1.77 -24.90 -28.61
CA ASP A 231 1.18 -24.78 -29.95
C ASP A 231 -0.33 -24.99 -29.91
N ASP A 232 -0.77 -25.93 -29.07
CA ASP A 232 -2.16 -26.25 -28.83
C ASP A 232 -2.91 -25.07 -28.17
N ARG A 233 -2.25 -24.37 -27.24
CA ARG A 233 -2.74 -23.10 -26.68
C ARG A 233 -2.74 -21.98 -27.71
N ALA A 234 -1.75 -21.92 -28.59
CA ALA A 234 -1.68 -20.92 -29.67
C ALA A 234 -2.82 -21.06 -30.66
N VAL A 235 -3.11 -22.29 -31.09
CA VAL A 235 -4.22 -22.58 -32.00
C VAL A 235 -5.55 -22.22 -31.35
N ARG A 236 -5.75 -22.62 -30.08
CA ARG A 236 -6.97 -22.25 -29.33
C ARG A 236 -7.11 -20.74 -29.18
N ALA A 237 -6.05 -20.03 -28.79
CA ALA A 237 -6.08 -18.57 -28.65
C ALA A 237 -6.45 -17.88 -29.97
N ARG A 238 -5.82 -18.26 -31.08
CA ARG A 238 -6.13 -17.71 -32.41
C ARG A 238 -7.55 -17.99 -32.86
N ALA A 239 -8.10 -19.16 -32.52
CA ALA A 239 -9.50 -19.49 -32.82
C ALA A 239 -10.51 -18.56 -32.12
N PHE A 240 -10.13 -17.94 -31.00
CA PHE A 240 -10.90 -16.91 -30.31
C PHE A 240 -10.48 -15.48 -30.68
N GLY A 241 -9.64 -15.29 -31.71
CA GLY A 241 -9.12 -13.98 -32.11
C GLY A 241 -8.12 -13.37 -31.11
N LEU A 242 -7.53 -14.20 -30.24
CA LEU A 242 -6.56 -13.78 -29.25
C LEU A 242 -5.13 -14.00 -29.75
N GLU A 243 -4.27 -13.01 -29.56
CA GLU A 243 -2.83 -13.12 -29.82
C GLU A 243 -2.11 -13.64 -28.57
N LEU A 244 -1.16 -14.56 -28.77
CA LEU A 244 -0.28 -14.98 -27.68
C LEU A 244 0.77 -13.90 -27.43
N PRO A 245 1.13 -13.62 -26.16
CA PRO A 245 2.26 -12.76 -25.84
C PRO A 245 3.54 -13.25 -26.53
N ASP A 246 4.30 -12.32 -27.11
CA ASP A 246 5.61 -12.63 -27.68
C ASP A 246 6.54 -13.18 -26.60
N ARG A 247 7.28 -14.25 -26.91
CA ARG A 247 8.24 -14.87 -25.99
C ARG A 247 9.29 -13.86 -25.51
N PHE A 248 9.75 -12.97 -26.39
CA PHE A 248 10.70 -11.93 -26.00
C PHE A 248 10.07 -10.93 -25.01
N ALA A 249 8.77 -10.65 -25.15
CA ALA A 249 8.04 -9.81 -24.21
C ALA A 249 7.83 -10.50 -22.86
N GLU A 250 7.60 -11.82 -22.82
CA GLU A 250 7.56 -12.62 -21.58
C GLU A 250 8.93 -12.58 -20.87
N GLU A 251 10.01 -12.89 -21.58
CA GLU A 251 11.38 -12.89 -21.04
C GLU A 251 11.79 -11.49 -20.53
N GLN A 252 11.40 -10.43 -21.25
CA GLN A 252 11.62 -9.05 -20.82
C GLN A 252 10.85 -8.72 -19.53
N ARG A 253 9.58 -9.11 -19.43
CA ARG A 253 8.76 -8.88 -18.21
C ARG A 253 9.33 -9.61 -17.01
N GLU A 254 9.78 -10.85 -17.20
CA GLU A 254 10.45 -11.59 -16.13
C GLU A 254 11.78 -10.94 -15.70
N ALA A 255 12.55 -10.42 -16.65
CA ALA A 255 13.78 -9.69 -16.34
C ALA A 255 13.50 -8.42 -15.53
N LEU A 256 12.46 -7.66 -15.90
CA LEU A 256 12.02 -6.49 -15.13
C LEU A 256 11.50 -6.87 -13.74
N ALA A 257 10.74 -7.96 -13.60
CA ALA A 257 10.27 -8.45 -12.32
C ALA A 257 11.43 -8.84 -11.39
N ARG A 258 12.45 -9.53 -11.93
CA ARG A 258 13.68 -9.84 -11.18
C ARG A 258 14.43 -8.57 -10.75
N CYS A 259 14.53 -7.58 -11.64
CA CYS A 259 15.14 -6.29 -11.33
C CYS A 259 14.42 -5.59 -10.17
N VAL A 260 13.09 -5.55 -10.20
CA VAL A 260 12.27 -4.99 -9.10
C VAL A 260 12.45 -5.76 -7.80
N GLY A 261 12.59 -7.10 -7.86
CA GLY A 261 12.95 -7.91 -6.69
C GLY A 261 14.26 -7.44 -6.05
N VAL A 262 15.33 -7.32 -6.83
CA VAL A 262 16.64 -6.86 -6.35
C VAL A 262 16.57 -5.44 -5.76
N LEU A 263 15.81 -4.54 -6.39
CA LEU A 263 15.63 -3.17 -5.90
C LEU A 263 14.90 -3.15 -4.55
N ASN A 264 13.84 -3.95 -4.40
CA ASN A 264 13.09 -4.04 -3.15
C ASN A 264 13.89 -4.71 -2.03
N ASP A 265 14.68 -5.75 -2.32
CA ASP A 265 15.56 -6.39 -1.33
C ASP A 265 16.62 -5.38 -0.81
N ALA A 266 17.19 -4.58 -1.72
CA ALA A 266 18.12 -3.52 -1.35
C ALA A 266 17.44 -2.39 -0.55
N ALA A 267 16.22 -2.01 -0.92
CA ALA A 267 15.44 -1.00 -0.21
C ALA A 267 15.05 -1.45 1.20
N GLU A 268 14.65 -2.72 1.36
CA GLU A 268 14.34 -3.33 2.65
C GLU A 268 15.57 -3.38 3.55
N ARG A 269 16.72 -3.82 3.04
CA ARG A 269 17.99 -3.79 3.78
C ARG A 269 18.32 -2.36 4.25
N ARG A 270 18.25 -1.36 3.38
CA ARG A 270 18.51 0.05 3.72
C ARG A 270 17.53 0.60 4.76
N PHE A 271 16.26 0.20 4.72
CA PHE A 271 15.27 0.57 5.72
C PHE A 271 15.71 0.10 7.11
N TRP A 272 16.11 -1.15 7.21
CA TRP A 272 16.52 -1.74 8.48
C TRP A 272 17.89 -1.25 8.97
N GLU A 273 18.84 -0.94 8.07
CA GLU A 273 20.10 -0.26 8.42
C GLU A 273 19.84 1.10 9.06
N ARG A 274 18.93 1.90 8.49
CA ARG A 274 18.51 3.19 9.08
C ARG A 274 17.88 2.97 10.45
N PHE A 275 16.95 2.02 10.58
CA PHE A 275 16.34 1.69 11.86
C PHE A 275 17.38 1.30 12.93
N LEU A 276 18.41 0.54 12.57
CA LEU A 276 19.50 0.19 13.49
C LEU A 276 20.32 1.40 13.92
N SER A 277 20.58 2.35 13.03
CA SER A 277 21.25 3.61 13.37
C SER A 277 20.49 4.31 14.49
N LEU A 278 19.17 4.49 14.32
CA LEU A 278 18.31 5.11 15.32
C LEU A 278 18.30 4.31 16.64
N ALA A 279 18.13 2.99 16.57
CA ALA A 279 18.06 2.14 17.76
C ALA A 279 19.40 2.02 18.51
N SER A 280 20.53 2.30 17.85
CA SER A 280 21.86 2.31 18.46
C SER A 280 22.11 3.60 19.26
N GLU A 281 21.63 4.74 18.77
CA GLU A 281 21.70 6.03 19.45
C GLU A 281 20.89 6.04 20.75
N THR A 282 19.80 5.26 20.81
CA THR A 282 19.00 5.08 22.04
C THR A 282 19.76 4.34 23.15
N LYS A 283 20.77 3.52 22.83
CA LYS A 283 21.58 2.82 23.84
C LYS A 283 22.75 3.65 24.37
N ALA A 284 23.11 4.73 23.68
CA ALA A 284 24.26 5.58 24.03
C ALA A 284 23.87 6.80 24.89
N ALA A 285 22.58 7.08 25.06
CA ALA A 285 22.00 8.15 25.88
C ALA A 285 21.52 7.61 27.24
#